data_AF-A0A5C8LAT0-F1
#
_entry.id   AF-A0A5C8LAT0-F1
#
_cell.length_a   1.000
_cell.length_b   1.000
_cell.length_c   1.000
_cell.angle_alpha   90.00
_cell.angle_beta   90.00
_cell.angle_gamma   90.00
#
_symmetry.space_group_name_H-M   'P 1'
#
loop_
_entity.id
_entity.type
_entity.pdbx_description
1 polymer ?
#
loop_
_entity_poly.entity_id
_entity_poly.type
_entity_poly.pdbx_seq_one_letter_code
_entity_poly.pdbx_strand_id
1 'polypeptide(L)'
;MNYIKLLNAAFEKFYFDDRLNPTHISLYMALFQEWNSNRFLREFYVNRRDLMRASKIGSKSTYHRCIRDLDGWNYLTYCPSNNPYKGSKIKMASLGISRERVSGHYDPELEQLAEHYHPIREPIEGQQHLKNEQVLHS
;
A
#
# COMPACT_ATOMS: atom_id res chain seq x y z
N MET A 1 -10.15 8.65 -5.11
CA MET A 1 -9.10 8.40 -4.09
C MET A 1 -7.84 7.96 -4.83
N ASN A 2 -6.68 8.58 -4.60
CA ASN A 2 -5.44 8.21 -5.29
C ASN A 2 -4.63 7.27 -4.38
N TYR A 3 -4.43 6.02 -4.83
CA TYR A 3 -3.72 4.98 -4.08
C TYR A 3 -2.29 5.39 -3.73
N ILE A 4 -1.54 5.91 -4.71
CA ILE A 4 -0.13 6.29 -4.54
C ILE A 4 0.01 7.44 -3.53
N LYS A 5 -0.85 8.47 -3.64
CA LYS A 5 -0.83 9.59 -2.68
C LYS A 5 -1.13 9.14 -1.25
N LEU A 6 -2.15 8.29 -1.08
CA LEU A 6 -2.49 7.72 0.23
C LEU A 6 -1.35 6.87 0.81
N LEU A 7 -0.71 6.07 -0.03
CA LEU A 7 0.39 5.21 0.39
C LEU A 7 1.61 6.04 0.81
N ASN A 8 1.95 7.09 0.05
CA ASN A 8 3.03 8.00 0.41
C ASN A 8 2.76 8.71 1.74
N ALA A 9 1.53 9.20 1.95
CA ALA A 9 1.14 9.81 3.23
C ALA A 9 1.19 8.81 4.40
N ALA A 10 0.87 7.53 4.16
CA ALA A 10 1.03 6.49 5.17
C ALA A 10 2.51 6.26 5.50
N PHE A 11 3.39 6.16 4.49
CA PHE A 11 4.83 6.00 4.69
C PHE A 11 5.48 7.17 5.42
N GLU A 12 5.10 8.41 5.10
CA GLU A 12 5.55 9.59 5.82
C GLU A 12 5.16 9.49 7.31
N LYS A 13 3.90 9.14 7.59
CA LYS A 13 3.46 8.89 8.97
C LYS A 13 4.21 7.74 9.65
N PHE A 14 4.59 6.70 8.92
CA PHE A 14 5.38 5.60 9.50
C PHE A 14 6.78 6.04 9.87
N TYR A 15 7.39 6.89 9.05
CA TYR A 15 8.75 7.37 9.26
C TYR A 15 8.89 8.17 10.56
N PHE A 16 7.88 8.96 10.92
CA PHE A 16 7.90 9.81 12.12
C PHE A 16 7.27 9.18 13.37
N ASP A 17 6.69 7.97 13.28
CA ASP A 17 6.03 7.31 14.42
C ASP A 17 6.86 6.14 14.95
N ASP A 18 7.70 6.43 15.95
CA ASP A 18 8.59 5.46 16.61
C ASP A 18 7.86 4.33 17.36
N ARG A 19 6.53 4.45 17.56
CA ARG A 19 5.73 3.40 18.22
C ARG A 19 5.47 2.22 17.29
N LEU A 20 5.57 2.43 15.97
CA LEU A 20 5.38 1.38 14.98
C LEU A 20 6.54 0.40 14.99
N ASN A 21 6.23 -0.85 14.68
CA ASN A 21 7.22 -1.89 14.44
C ASN A 21 6.92 -2.54 13.08
N PRO A 22 7.83 -3.36 12.53
CA PRO A 22 7.62 -3.98 11.23
C PRO A 22 6.32 -4.80 11.13
N THR A 23 5.86 -5.37 12.25
CA THR A 23 4.59 -6.12 12.30
C THR A 23 3.38 -5.21 12.15
N HIS A 24 3.39 -4.02 12.76
CA HIS A 24 2.37 -3.00 12.55
C HIS A 24 2.29 -2.58 11.08
N ILE A 25 3.44 -2.29 10.48
CA ILE A 25 3.52 -1.88 9.07
C ILE A 25 2.98 -3.00 8.16
N SER A 26 3.42 -4.24 8.36
CA SER A 26 2.95 -5.37 7.56
C SER A 26 1.44 -5.59 7.67
N LEU A 27 0.87 -5.48 8.88
CA LEU A 27 -0.57 -5.59 9.09
C LEU A 27 -1.33 -4.43 8.43
N TYR A 28 -0.85 -3.20 8.57
CA TYR A 28 -1.45 -2.05 7.90
C TYR A 28 -1.43 -2.24 6.38
N MET A 29 -0.32 -2.69 5.80
CA MET A 29 -0.22 -2.89 4.35
C MET A 29 -1.19 -3.95 3.85
N ALA A 30 -1.38 -5.05 4.58
CA ALA A 30 -2.39 -6.05 4.25
C ALA A 30 -3.82 -5.46 4.28
N LEU A 31 -4.13 -4.66 5.29
CA LEU A 31 -5.41 -3.95 5.41
C LEU A 31 -5.62 -2.91 4.30
N PHE A 32 -4.56 -2.19 3.94
CA PHE A 32 -4.58 -1.17 2.89
C PHE A 32 -4.79 -1.80 1.51
N GLN A 33 -4.16 -2.94 1.24
CA GLN A 33 -4.42 -3.72 0.03
C GLN A 33 -5.88 -4.18 -0.04
N GLU A 34 -6.42 -4.71 1.06
CA GLU A 34 -7.83 -5.11 1.13
C GLU A 34 -8.77 -3.92 0.91
N TRP A 35 -8.45 -2.76 1.52
CA TRP A 35 -9.21 -1.53 1.33
C TRP A 35 -9.22 -1.06 -0.13
N ASN A 36 -8.08 -1.17 -0.82
CA ASN A 36 -7.95 -0.87 -2.25
C ASN A 36 -8.77 -1.84 -3.11
N SER A 37 -8.72 -3.15 -2.83
CA SER A 37 -9.55 -4.16 -3.51
C SER A 37 -11.06 -3.87 -3.35
N ASN A 38 -11.44 -3.34 -2.18
CA ASN A 38 -12.78 -2.88 -1.88
C ASN A 38 -13.06 -1.44 -2.37
N ARG A 39 -12.30 -0.91 -3.34
CA ARG A 39 -12.50 0.42 -3.94
C ARG A 39 -12.59 1.57 -2.93
N PHE A 40 -11.83 1.48 -1.84
CA PHE A 40 -11.79 2.47 -0.76
C PHE A 40 -13.16 2.73 -0.08
N LEU A 41 -13.97 1.68 0.11
CA LEU A 41 -15.22 1.77 0.87
C LEU A 41 -15.00 2.42 2.26
N ARG A 42 -16.03 3.10 2.77
CA ARG A 42 -16.00 3.73 4.09
C ARG A 42 -15.68 2.74 5.21
N GLU A 43 -16.23 1.54 5.09
CA GLU A 43 -16.06 0.41 6.00
C GLU A 43 -16.03 -0.87 5.17
N PHE A 44 -15.22 -1.85 5.56
CA PHE A 44 -15.17 -3.17 4.92
C PHE A 44 -14.96 -4.27 5.95
N TYR A 45 -15.30 -5.50 5.58
CA TYR A 45 -15.15 -6.68 6.44
C TYR A 45 -13.85 -7.41 6.11
N VAL A 46 -13.21 -7.92 7.14
CA VAL A 46 -11.94 -8.65 7.04
C VAL A 46 -12.01 -9.97 7.79
N ASN A 47 -11.43 -10.99 7.17
CA ASN A 47 -11.20 -12.27 7.83
C ASN A 47 -9.84 -12.23 8.54
N ARG A 48 -9.83 -12.55 9.84
CA ARG A 48 -8.60 -12.61 10.64
C ARG A 48 -7.57 -13.57 10.03
N ARG A 49 -8.00 -14.74 9.56
CA ARG A 49 -7.10 -15.78 9.04
C ARG A 49 -6.37 -15.30 7.79
N ASP A 50 -7.09 -14.63 6.90
CA ASP A 50 -6.53 -14.12 5.66
C ASP A 50 -5.60 -12.94 5.92
N LEU A 51 -5.99 -12.02 6.81
CA LEU A 51 -5.12 -10.92 7.23
C LEU A 51 -3.84 -11.41 7.90
N MET A 52 -3.92 -12.39 8.80
CA MET A 52 -2.74 -12.98 9.44
C MET A 52 -1.78 -13.56 8.37
N ARG A 53 -2.32 -14.26 7.37
CA ARG A 53 -1.52 -14.82 6.27
C ARG A 53 -0.90 -13.74 5.38
N ALA A 54 -1.66 -12.69 5.04
CA ALA A 54 -1.20 -11.59 4.21
C ALA A 54 -0.11 -10.76 4.91
N SER A 55 -0.29 -10.49 6.21
CA SER A 55 0.66 -9.74 7.06
C SER A 55 1.80 -10.58 7.64
N LYS A 56 1.88 -11.87 7.27
CA LYS A 56 2.90 -12.81 7.77
C LYS A 56 2.93 -12.94 9.30
N ILE A 57 1.79 -12.73 9.97
CA ILE A 57 1.65 -12.88 11.42
C ILE A 57 1.22 -14.31 11.76
N GLY A 58 2.09 -15.07 12.42
CA GLY A 58 1.78 -16.43 12.88
C GLY A 58 0.98 -16.51 14.19
N SER A 59 1.08 -15.48 15.04
CA SER A 59 0.49 -15.48 16.37
C SER A 59 -0.80 -14.64 16.48
N LYS A 60 -1.85 -15.25 17.03
CA LYS A 60 -3.12 -14.55 17.32
C LYS A 60 -2.91 -13.39 18.30
N SER A 61 -2.08 -13.57 19.33
CA SER A 61 -1.84 -12.52 20.33
C SER A 61 -1.14 -11.31 19.70
N THR A 62 -0.16 -11.56 18.83
CA THR A 62 0.53 -10.52 18.06
C THR A 62 -0.44 -9.78 17.15
N TYR A 63 -1.28 -10.50 16.40
CA TYR A 63 -2.32 -9.88 15.55
C TYR A 63 -3.23 -8.95 16.37
N HIS A 64 -3.79 -9.45 17.48
CA HIS A 64 -4.72 -8.69 18.31
C HIS A 64 -4.07 -7.52 19.04
N ARG A 65 -2.78 -7.59 19.36
CA ARG A 65 -2.03 -6.44 19.87
C ARG A 65 -1.87 -5.40 18.76
N CYS A 66 -1.27 -5.79 17.63
CA CYS A 66 -0.97 -4.87 16.55
C CYS A 66 -2.21 -4.17 15.97
N ILE A 67 -3.34 -4.87 15.82
CA ILE A 67 -4.57 -4.25 15.31
C ILE A 67 -5.18 -3.25 16.31
N ARG A 68 -5.06 -3.51 17.61
CA ARG A 68 -5.52 -2.59 18.66
C ARG A 68 -4.59 -1.39 18.81
N ASP A 69 -3.29 -1.60 18.61
CA ASP A 69 -2.31 -0.52 18.60
C ASP A 69 -2.59 0.43 17.42
N LEU A 70 -2.78 -0.11 16.22
CA LEU A 70 -3.16 0.68 15.03
C LEU A 70 -4.49 1.43 15.20
N ASP A 71 -5.47 0.82 15.87
CA ASP A 71 -6.75 1.45 16.24
C ASP A 71 -6.54 2.60 17.23
N GLY A 72 -5.80 2.35 18.32
CA GLY A 72 -5.48 3.35 19.34
C GLY A 72 -4.62 4.51 18.84
N TRP A 73 -3.84 4.30 17.77
CA TRP A 73 -3.03 5.34 17.12
C TRP A 73 -3.73 6.03 15.95
N ASN A 74 -5.01 5.75 15.72
CA ASN A 74 -5.84 6.37 14.68
C ASN A 74 -5.32 6.13 13.25
N TYR A 75 -4.67 4.99 12.99
CA TYR A 75 -4.40 4.55 11.62
C TYR A 75 -5.64 3.92 10.98
N LEU A 76 -6.52 3.35 11.80
CA LEU A 76 -7.80 2.75 11.42
C LEU A 76 -8.76 2.77 12.60
N THR A 77 -10.00 2.35 12.36
CA THR A 77 -10.96 1.98 13.40
C THR A 77 -11.25 0.48 13.31
N TYR A 78 -11.05 -0.24 14.40
CA TYR A 78 -11.27 -1.68 14.49
C TYR A 78 -12.57 -2.02 15.22
N CYS A 79 -13.51 -2.67 14.53
CA CYS A 79 -14.74 -3.17 15.12
C CYS A 79 -14.72 -4.72 15.12
N PRO A 80 -14.33 -5.36 16.23
CA PRO A 80 -14.24 -6.81 16.31
C PRO A 80 -15.61 -7.47 16.14
N SER A 81 -15.60 -8.68 15.58
CA SER A 81 -16.79 -9.52 15.44
C SER A 81 -16.46 -10.93 15.90
N ASN A 82 -17.34 -11.49 16.72
CA ASN A 82 -17.24 -12.89 17.16
C ASN A 82 -17.82 -13.86 16.12
N ASN A 83 -18.42 -13.37 15.03
CA ASN A 83 -19.01 -14.20 13.99
C ASN A 83 -17.98 -14.52 12.89
N PRO A 84 -17.55 -15.79 12.74
CA PRO A 84 -16.56 -16.20 11.74
C PRO A 84 -17.04 -16.00 10.30
N TYR A 85 -18.35 -15.93 10.06
CA TYR A 85 -18.94 -15.73 8.72
C TYR A 85 -19.06 -14.25 8.33
N LYS A 86 -19.11 -13.33 9.31
CA LYS A 86 -19.17 -11.89 9.03
C LYS A 86 -17.79 -11.22 9.01
N GLY A 87 -16.79 -11.79 9.69
CA GLY A 87 -15.48 -11.14 9.84
C GLY A 87 -15.54 -9.89 10.71
N SER A 88 -14.39 -9.34 11.07
CA SER A 88 -14.32 -8.05 11.78
C SER A 88 -14.50 -6.90 10.79
N LYS A 89 -15.00 -5.76 11.24
CA LYS A 89 -15.16 -4.59 10.38
C LYS A 89 -14.01 -3.61 10.61
N ILE A 90 -13.51 -3.01 9.53
CA ILE A 90 -12.43 -2.02 9.52
C ILE A 90 -12.89 -0.76 8.80
N LYS A 91 -12.45 0.39 9.30
CA LYS A 91 -12.47 1.67 8.59
C LYS A 91 -11.07 2.25 8.60
N MET A 92 -10.48 2.48 7.44
CA MET A 92 -9.13 3.07 7.35
C MET A 92 -9.18 4.58 7.55
N ALA A 93 -8.15 5.15 8.17
CA ALA A 93 -8.00 6.59 8.25
C ALA A 93 -7.51 7.16 6.90
N SER A 94 -8.06 8.30 6.48
CA SER A 94 -7.54 9.04 5.32
C SER A 94 -6.31 9.85 5.76
N LEU A 95 -5.13 9.26 5.65
CA LEU A 95 -3.85 9.91 5.97
C LEU A 95 -3.47 10.85 4.81
N GLY A 96 -3.18 12.12 5.12
CA GLY A 96 -2.64 13.08 4.13
C GLY A 96 -3.63 13.64 3.10
N ILE A 97 -4.92 13.31 3.18
CA ILE A 97 -5.95 14.05 2.44
C ILE A 97 -6.55 15.05 3.43
N SER A 98 -5.84 16.16 3.66
CA SER A 98 -6.57 17.39 3.98
C SER A 98 -7.60 17.56 2.87
N ARG A 99 -8.84 17.95 3.20
CA ARG A 99 -9.76 18.49 2.19
C ARG A 99 -9.20 19.82 1.69
N GLU A 100 -7.97 19.85 1.20
CA GLU A 100 -7.48 20.90 0.36
C GLU A 100 -8.30 20.83 -0.91
N ARG A 101 -9.26 21.76 -0.99
CA ARG A 101 -9.75 22.23 -2.27
C ARG A 101 -8.51 22.48 -3.11
N VAL A 102 -8.27 21.64 -4.10
CA VAL A 102 -7.23 21.86 -5.09
C VAL A 102 -7.60 23.16 -5.80
N SER A 103 -7.11 24.28 -5.28
CA SER A 103 -6.86 25.46 -6.09
C SER A 103 -5.66 25.07 -6.93
N GLY A 104 -5.85 24.87 -8.22
CA GLY A 104 -4.80 24.47 -9.15
C GLY A 104 -3.74 25.56 -9.26
N HIS A 105 -2.83 25.63 -8.29
CA HIS A 105 -1.61 26.39 -8.44
C HIS A 105 -0.70 25.61 -9.38
N TYR A 106 -0.80 25.99 -10.65
CA TYR A 106 0.21 25.80 -11.67
C TYR A 106 1.57 26.22 -11.12
N ASP A 107 2.54 25.30 -11.18
CA ASP A 107 3.94 25.58 -10.87
C ASP A 107 4.69 25.85 -12.19
N PRO A 108 5.03 27.12 -12.49
CA PRO A 108 5.68 27.49 -13.74
C PRO A 108 7.06 26.83 -13.92
N GLU A 109 7.72 26.41 -12.83
CA GLU A 109 9.03 25.75 -12.93
C GLU A 109 8.91 24.34 -13.53
N LEU A 110 7.84 23.61 -13.19
CA LEU A 110 7.61 22.25 -13.70
C LEU A 110 7.24 22.25 -15.19
N GLU A 111 6.52 23.27 -15.67
CA GLU A 111 6.23 23.43 -17.10
C GLU A 111 7.52 23.69 -17.90
N GLN A 112 8.37 24.58 -17.39
CA GLN A 112 9.67 24.88 -18.01
C GLN A 112 10.59 23.65 -18.03
N LEU A 113 10.61 22.85 -16.97
CA LEU A 113 11.39 21.61 -16.92
C LEU A 113 10.86 20.55 -17.90
N ALA A 114 9.54 20.44 -18.07
CA ALA A 114 8.93 19.51 -19.01
C ALA A 114 9.20 19.88 -20.48
N GLU A 115 9.20 21.18 -20.81
CA GLU A 115 9.56 21.70 -22.15
C GLU A 115 10.99 21.34 -22.56
N HIS A 116 11.92 21.27 -21.59
CA HIS A 116 13.34 20.95 -21.84
C HIS A 116 13.65 19.46 -21.71
N TYR A 117 12.66 18.61 -21.41
CA TYR A 117 12.87 17.18 -21.30
C TYR A 117 12.85 16.52 -22.69
N HIS A 118 14.05 16.25 -23.22
CA HIS A 118 14.24 15.38 -24.37
C HIS A 118 14.69 13.99 -23.89
N PRO A 119 13.87 12.94 -24.03
CA PRO A 119 14.29 11.59 -23.66
C PRO A 119 15.49 11.19 -24.50
N ILE A 120 16.58 10.76 -23.86
CA ILE A 120 17.72 10.14 -24.54
C ILE A 120 17.20 8.86 -25.20
N ARG A 121 17.05 8.88 -26.53
CA ARG A 121 16.82 7.68 -27.34
C ARG A 121 18.17 7.02 -27.59
N GLU A 122 18.78 6.46 -26.55
CA GLU A 122 19.85 5.49 -26.78
C GLU A 122 19.21 4.20 -27.31
N PRO A 123 19.57 3.74 -28.53
CA PRO A 123 19.21 2.41 -28.97
C PRO A 123 19.86 1.43 -27.99
N ILE A 124 19.08 0.48 -27.48
CA ILE A 124 19.59 -0.62 -26.65
C ILE A 124 20.39 -1.55 -27.58
N GLU A 125 21.62 -1.18 -27.94
CA GLU A 125 22.57 -2.08 -28.60
C GLU A 125 23.18 -3.00 -27.54
N GLY A 126 22.50 -4.12 -27.31
CA GLY A 126 22.94 -5.10 -26.33
C GLY A 126 22.11 -6.38 -26.31
N GLN A 127 21.45 -6.75 -27.40
CA GLN A 127 20.89 -8.09 -27.55
C GLN A 127 21.96 -8.98 -28.19
N GLN A 128 22.84 -9.56 -27.37
CA GLN A 128 23.67 -10.68 -27.81
C GLN A 128 22.76 -11.87 -28.13
N HIS A 129 22.60 -12.05 -29.43
CA HIS A 129 21.98 -13.15 -30.14
C HIS A 129 22.78 -14.46 -29.88
N LEU A 130 22.34 -15.28 -28.90
CA LEU A 130 22.78 -16.68 -28.84
C LEU A 130 22.02 -17.47 -29.91
N LYS A 131 22.72 -17.75 -31.03
CA LYS A 131 22.31 -18.71 -32.07
C LYS A 131 22.24 -20.11 -31.46
N ASN A 132 21.06 -20.73 -31.49
CA ASN A 132 20.96 -22.19 -31.46
C ASN A 132 20.55 -22.66 -32.86
N GLU A 133 21.52 -23.09 -33.66
CA GLU A 133 21.30 -23.99 -34.79
C GLU A 133 21.90 -25.37 -34.45
N GLN A 134 20.99 -26.30 -34.20
CA GLN A 134 20.96 -27.72 -34.61
C GLN A 134 22.25 -28.56 -34.56
N VAL A 135 22.19 -29.69 -33.84
CA VAL A 135 22.60 -31.01 -34.39
C VAL A 135 21.68 -32.12 -33.89
N LEU A 136 21.29 -32.95 -34.85
CA LEU A 136 20.42 -34.13 -34.85
C LEU A 136 21.19 -35.39 -34.38
N HIS A 137 20.46 -36.36 -33.80
CA HIS A 137 20.79 -37.79 -33.60
C HIS A 137 21.93 -38.21 -32.64
N SER A 138 21.55 -39.02 -31.65
CA SER A 138 21.90 -40.46 -31.59
C SER A 138 20.83 -41.21 -30.80
#